data_AF-A0A7X2JH73-F1
#
_entry.id   AF-A0A7X2JH73-F1
#
_cell.length_a   1.000
_cell.length_b   1.000
_cell.length_c   1.000
_cell.angle_alpha   90.00
_cell.angle_beta   90.00
_cell.angle_gamma   90.00
#
_symmetry.space_group_name_H-M   'P 1'
#
loop_
_entity.id
_entity.type
_entity.pdbx_description
1 polymer ?
#
loop_
_entity_poly.entity_id
_entity_poly.type
_entity_poly.pdbx_seq_one_letter_code
_entity_poly.pdbx_strand_id
1 'polypeptide(L)'
;MKNDFRGNCVYCGHCQPCPSEIDIATVNKYMDIARLTPEHVPPSIKSHYQNLLHRGDECIGCRSCEKRCPFGVPVIENMAEASRVFGMGGNKASAE
;
A
#
# COMPACT_ATOMS: atom_id res chain seq x y z
N MET A 1 -21.93 -15.76 8.62
CA MET A 1 -21.40 -14.61 7.85
C MET A 1 -20.72 -15.10 6.60
N LYS A 2 -21.05 -14.56 5.43
CA LYS A 2 -20.18 -14.67 4.25
C LYS A 2 -19.11 -13.59 4.39
N ASN A 3 -18.00 -13.92 5.07
CA ASN A 3 -16.81 -13.06 5.11
C ASN A 3 -16.09 -13.18 3.75
N ASP A 4 -16.66 -12.55 2.73
CA ASP A 4 -16.04 -12.47 1.42
C ASP A 4 -15.14 -11.21 1.40
N PHE A 5 -13.84 -11.39 1.65
CA PHE A 5 -12.84 -10.33 1.58
C PHE A 5 -12.45 -9.96 0.14
N ARG A 6 -13.20 -10.38 -0.88
CA ARG A 6 -12.91 -10.11 -2.29
C ARG A 6 -12.71 -8.62 -2.53
N GLY A 7 -11.63 -8.30 -3.24
CA GLY A 7 -11.19 -6.94 -3.51
C GLY A 7 -10.57 -6.20 -2.32
N ASN A 8 -10.68 -6.72 -1.09
CA ASN A 8 -10.25 -6.05 0.13
C ASN A 8 -8.98 -6.68 0.71
N CYS A 9 -7.96 -5.86 0.98
CA CYS A 9 -6.73 -6.35 1.58
C CYS A 9 -6.98 -6.70 3.06
N VAL A 10 -6.52 -7.87 3.49
CA VAL A 10 -6.50 -8.28 4.90
C VAL A 10 -5.09 -8.38 5.46
N TYR A 11 -4.12 -7.80 4.74
CA TYR A 11 -2.72 -7.68 5.16
C TYR A 11 -2.01 -9.02 5.43
N CYS A 12 -2.45 -10.10 4.76
CA CYS A 12 -1.96 -11.46 4.96
C CYS A 12 -0.58 -11.78 4.35
N GLY A 13 0.02 -10.85 3.60
CA GLY A 13 1.37 -11.03 3.03
C GLY A 13 1.50 -11.87 1.76
N HIS A 14 0.44 -12.55 1.27
CA HIS A 14 0.50 -13.39 0.05
C HIS A 14 0.94 -12.65 -1.23
N CYS A 15 0.84 -11.32 -1.23
CA CYS A 15 1.31 -10.48 -2.34
C CYS A 15 2.84 -10.52 -2.53
N GLN A 16 3.61 -10.98 -1.54
CA GLN A 16 5.07 -11.03 -1.57
C GLN A 16 5.62 -12.28 -2.30
N PRO A 17 6.86 -12.24 -2.83
CA PRO A 17 7.78 -11.09 -2.87
C PRO A 17 7.44 -10.08 -3.98
N CYS A 18 7.54 -8.80 -3.68
CA CYS A 18 7.50 -7.71 -4.66
C CYS A 18 8.90 -7.50 -5.24
N PRO A 19 9.10 -7.46 -6.56
CA PRO A 19 10.42 -7.20 -7.15
C PRO A 19 10.93 -5.78 -6.89
N SER A 20 10.06 -4.83 -6.52
CA SER A 20 10.42 -3.48 -6.06
C SER A 20 10.58 -3.42 -4.53
N GLU A 21 10.55 -4.54 -3.83
CA GLU A 21 10.72 -4.64 -2.36
C GLU A 21 9.68 -3.86 -1.53
N ILE A 22 8.57 -3.46 -2.15
CA ILE A 22 7.45 -2.78 -1.48
C ILE A 22 6.79 -3.71 -0.48
N ASP A 23 6.62 -3.25 0.76
CA ASP A 23 5.70 -3.88 1.72
C ASP A 23 4.24 -3.55 1.35
N ILE A 24 3.71 -4.31 0.40
CA ILE A 24 2.37 -4.12 -0.17
C ILE A 24 1.28 -4.24 0.91
N ALA A 25 1.45 -5.12 1.90
CA ALA A 25 0.46 -5.29 2.97
C ALA A 25 0.39 -4.01 3.82
N THR A 26 1.54 -3.46 4.20
CA THR A 26 1.62 -2.23 4.99
C THR A 26 1.15 -1.00 4.21
N VAL A 27 1.49 -0.88 2.91
CA VAL A 27 0.95 0.18 2.05
C VAL A 27 -0.58 0.14 2.00
N ASN A 28 -1.18 -1.04 1.78
CA ASN A 28 -2.64 -1.18 1.78
C ASN A 28 -3.25 -0.83 3.14
N LYS A 29 -2.62 -1.22 4.26
CA LYS A 29 -3.10 -0.87 5.60
C LYS A 29 -3.20 0.64 5.79
N TYR A 30 -2.18 1.39 5.39
CA TYR A 30 -2.23 2.86 5.49
C TYR A 30 -3.23 3.47 4.53
N MET A 31 -3.37 2.93 3.32
CA MET A 31 -4.41 3.34 2.38
C MET A 31 -5.82 3.10 2.90
N ASP A 32 -6.09 1.95 3.51
CA ASP A 32 -7.40 1.63 4.05
C ASP A 32 -7.75 2.54 5.23
N ILE A 33 -6.77 2.93 6.06
CA ILE A 33 -6.97 3.96 7.09
C ILE A 33 -7.22 5.34 6.46
N ALA A 34 -6.45 5.73 5.43
CA ALA A 34 -6.64 7.00 4.74
C ALA A 34 -8.03 7.11 4.08
N ARG A 35 -8.56 6.00 3.56
CA ARG A 35 -9.91 5.92 2.98
C ARG A 35 -11.03 6.10 4.00
N LEU A 36 -10.76 5.95 5.31
CA LEU A 36 -11.76 6.25 6.35
C LEU A 36 -12.02 7.76 6.48
N THR A 37 -11.03 8.60 6.14
CA THR A 37 -11.14 10.06 6.17
C THR A 37 -10.57 10.69 4.90
N PRO A 38 -11.24 10.52 3.73
CA PRO A 38 -10.72 10.94 2.43
C PRO A 38 -10.37 12.43 2.33
N GLU A 39 -11.15 13.28 3.02
CA GLU A 39 -10.94 14.74 3.06
C GLU A 39 -9.78 15.15 3.97
N HIS A 40 -9.36 14.28 4.89
CA HIS A 40 -8.34 14.59 5.89
C HIS A 40 -7.58 13.35 6.35
N VAL A 41 -6.56 12.97 5.59
CA VAL A 41 -5.66 11.88 5.98
C VAL A 41 -4.90 12.27 7.25
N PRO A 42 -4.93 11.46 8.33
CA PRO A 42 -4.26 11.82 9.58
C PRO A 42 -2.75 12.03 9.37
N PRO A 43 -2.14 13.09 9.96
CA PRO A 43 -0.70 13.35 9.81
C PRO A 43 0.19 12.18 10.24
N SER A 44 -0.21 11.44 11.26
CA SER A 44 0.50 10.24 11.72
C SER A 44 0.54 9.14 10.65
N ILE A 45 -0.58 8.88 9.97
CA ILE A 45 -0.65 7.88 8.90
C ILE A 45 0.21 8.29 7.71
N LYS A 46 0.18 9.58 7.35
CA LYS A 46 1.06 10.11 6.31
C LYS A 46 2.53 9.93 6.67
N SER A 47 2.93 10.27 7.90
CA SER A 47 4.30 10.08 8.39
C SER A 47 4.71 8.60 8.41
N HIS A 48 3.84 7.71 8.87
CA HIS A 48 4.10 6.26 8.85
C HIS A 48 4.29 5.71 7.45
N TYR A 49 3.50 6.15 6.46
CA TYR A 49 3.69 5.77 5.06
C TYR A 49 5.00 6.33 4.50
N GLN A 50 5.33 7.59 4.80
CA GLN A 50 6.54 8.25 4.31
C GLN A 50 7.83 7.59 4.81
N ASN A 51 7.79 7.01 6.01
CA ASN A 51 8.90 6.28 6.64
C ASN A 51 9.07 4.83 6.11
N LEU A 52 8.23 4.38 5.17
CA LEU A 52 8.46 3.08 4.52
C LEU A 52 9.71 3.14 3.63
N LEU A 53 10.50 2.06 3.66
CA LEU A 53 11.70 1.93 2.84
C LEU A 53 11.38 2.00 1.34
N HIS A 54 10.33 1.28 0.94
CA HIS A 54 9.79 1.27 -0.42
C HIS A 54 8.29 1.55 -0.40
N ARG A 55 7.83 2.38 -1.34
CA ARG A 55 6.46 2.93 -1.35
C ARG A 55 5.75 2.66 -2.68
N GLY A 56 4.45 3.01 -2.73
CA GLY A 56 3.60 2.78 -3.90
C GLY A 56 4.09 3.47 -5.18
N ASP A 57 4.82 4.58 -5.08
CA ASP A 57 5.46 5.28 -6.21
C ASP A 57 6.58 4.48 -6.88
N GLU A 58 7.12 3.45 -6.23
CA GLU A 58 8.15 2.56 -6.78
C GLU A 58 7.55 1.31 -7.47
N CYS A 59 6.22 1.21 -7.53
CA CYS A 59 5.55 0.08 -8.15
C CYS A 59 5.75 0.08 -9.68
N ILE A 60 6.36 -0.97 -10.21
CA ILE A 60 6.61 -1.15 -11.65
C ILE A 60 5.47 -1.81 -12.42
N GLY A 61 4.29 -2.00 -11.80
CA GLY A 61 3.13 -2.57 -12.50
C GLY A 61 3.26 -4.05 -12.91
N CYS A 62 4.15 -4.83 -12.29
CA CYS A 62 4.43 -6.22 -12.72
C CYS A 62 3.26 -7.22 -12.52
N ARG A 63 2.28 -6.88 -11.67
CA ARG A 63 1.09 -7.70 -11.33
C ARG A 63 1.37 -9.07 -10.68
N SER A 64 2.61 -9.36 -10.27
CA SER A 64 2.93 -10.61 -9.56
C SER A 64 2.16 -10.76 -8.24
N CYS A 65 1.92 -9.65 -7.55
CA CYS A 65 1.14 -9.59 -6.32
C CYS A 65 -0.34 -9.96 -6.51
N GLU A 66 -0.98 -9.46 -7.58
CA GLU A 66 -2.38 -9.73 -7.88
C GLU A 66 -2.61 -11.20 -8.20
N LYS A 67 -1.71 -11.82 -8.96
CA LYS A 67 -1.74 -13.27 -9.27
C LYS A 67 -1.68 -14.15 -8.02
N ARG A 68 -1.04 -13.69 -6.95
CA ARG A 68 -0.92 -14.43 -5.68
C ARG A 68 -2.03 -14.12 -4.69
N CYS A 69 -2.80 -13.05 -4.90
CA CYS A 69 -3.79 -12.60 -3.92
C CYS A 69 -5.01 -13.54 -3.93
N PRO A 70 -5.32 -14.23 -2.82
CA PRO A 70 -6.48 -15.13 -2.77
C PRO A 70 -7.82 -14.39 -2.81
N PHE A 71 -7.79 -13.06 -2.62
CA PHE A 71 -8.98 -12.21 -2.59
C PHE A 71 -9.14 -11.33 -3.83
N GLY A 72 -8.22 -11.39 -4.79
CA GLY A 72 -8.29 -10.55 -6.00
C GLY A 72 -8.24 -9.05 -5.70
N VAL A 73 -7.43 -8.62 -4.73
CA VAL A 73 -7.20 -7.20 -4.43
C VAL A 73 -6.54 -6.52 -5.64
N PRO A 74 -7.02 -5.34 -6.08
CA PRO A 74 -6.41 -4.58 -7.17
C PRO A 74 -5.14 -3.85 -6.68
N VAL A 75 -4.08 -4.62 -6.42
CA VAL A 75 -2.87 -4.12 -5.77
C VAL A 75 -2.21 -3.01 -6.58
N ILE A 76 -2.17 -3.11 -7.91
CA ILE A 76 -1.53 -2.08 -8.74
C ILE A 76 -2.27 -0.75 -8.63
N GLU A 77 -3.60 -0.77 -8.63
CA GLU A 77 -4.43 0.43 -8.45
C GLU A 77 -4.21 1.03 -7.05
N ASN A 78 -4.15 0.18 -6.02
CA ASN A 78 -3.88 0.64 -4.66
C ASN A 78 -2.48 1.28 -4.51
N MET A 79 -1.44 0.79 -5.19
CA MET A 79 -0.11 1.42 -5.16
C MET A 79 -0.12 2.80 -5.84
N ALA A 80 -0.80 2.92 -6.99
CA ALA A 80 -0.95 4.20 -7.68
C ALA A 80 -1.78 5.20 -6.85
N GLU A 81 -2.82 4.73 -6.17
CA GLU A 81 -3.60 5.55 -5.23
C GLU A 81 -2.76 6.00 -4.03
N ALA A 82 -1.96 5.10 -3.44
CA ALA A 82 -1.05 5.43 -2.36
C ALA A 82 -0.05 6.52 -2.75
N SER A 83 0.51 6.44 -3.96
CA SER A 83 1.38 7.49 -4.50
C SER A 83 0.68 8.86 -4.57
N ARG A 84 -0.59 8.88 -5.01
CA ARG A 84 -1.39 10.12 -5.10
C ARG A 84 -1.78 10.68 -3.73
N VAL A 85 -2.23 9.82 -2.83
CA VAL A 85 -2.75 10.21 -1.51
C VAL A 85 -1.62 10.65 -0.57
N PHE A 86 -0.47 9.99 -0.63
CA PHE A 86 0.64 10.22 0.28
C PHE A 86 1.83 10.99 -0.33
N GLY A 87 1.71 11.45 -1.58
CA GLY A 87 2.76 12.11 -2.37
C GLY A 87 3.61 13.15 -1.63
N MET A 88 4.86 13.28 -2.11
CA MET A 88 6.05 13.74 -1.38
C MET A 88 5.93 15.03 -0.57
N GLY A 89 6.23 14.92 0.73
CA GLY A 89 6.83 15.96 1.53
C GLY A 89 8.11 15.43 2.18
N GLY A 90 9.26 15.63 1.53
CA GLY A 90 10.58 15.72 2.17
C GLY A 90 11.31 14.44 2.62
N ASN A 91 12.43 14.19 1.92
CA ASN A 91 13.65 13.46 2.31
C ASN A 91 13.60 11.98 2.73
N LYS A 92 14.13 11.14 1.83
CA LYS A 92 14.94 9.97 2.20
C LYS A 92 16.12 10.44 3.05
N ALA A 93 15.96 10.47 4.37
CA ALA A 93 17.08 10.63 5.30
C ALA A 93 17.18 9.36 6.14
N SER A 94 18.34 8.71 6.01
CA SER A 94 18.92 7.75 6.94
C SER A 94 18.30 6.34 6.97
N ALA A 95 18.80 5.49 6.06
CA ALA A 95 19.15 4.13 6.44
C ALA A 95 20.68 4.09 6.55
N GLU A 96 21.18 4.05 7.78
CA GLU A 96 22.54 3.62 8.13
C GLU A 96 22.57 2.09 8.24
#